data_AF-A0A7K2HV42-F1
#
_entry.id   AF-A0A7K2HV42-F1
#
_cell.length_a   1.000
_cell.length_b   1.000
_cell.length_c   1.000
_cell.angle_alpha   90.00
_cell.angle_beta   90.00
_cell.angle_gamma   90.00
#
_symmetry.space_group_name_H-M   'P 1'
#
loop_
_entity.id
_entity.type
_entity.pdbx_description
1 polymer ?
#
loop_
_entity_poly.entity_id
_entity_poly.type
_entity_poly.pdbx_seq_one_letter_code
_entity_poly.pdbx_strand_id
1 'polypeptide(L)'
;MLAALQNEWAEDRGFQAIEETAHQGRRRTGGQWTRPDLVAVGMKTFKHVPHQQFEIVTFEVKPMAYLNGIAVFEALAHRRASTHAYVLIEVRNILAEAHRQQLDAVKRTAIEHGVGVIVFDDPADYETWDEIVVAQRSETSPELLNDFIETQVSQAGQQAIASAIERSRGATPK
;
A
#
# COMPACT_ATOMS: atom_id res chain seq x y z
N MET A 1 -2.70 6.34 11.89
CA MET A 1 -2.50 5.86 10.50
C MET A 1 -2.26 4.37 10.48
N LEU A 2 -1.14 3.89 11.04
CA LEU A 2 -0.82 2.46 11.06
C LEU A 2 -1.93 1.62 11.73
N ALA A 3 -2.50 2.08 12.85
CA ALA A 3 -3.61 1.40 13.52
C ALA A 3 -4.89 1.30 12.65
N ALA A 4 -5.26 2.38 11.94
CA ALA A 4 -6.42 2.38 11.04
C ALA A 4 -6.20 1.41 9.86
N LEU A 5 -4.98 1.38 9.30
CA LEU A 5 -4.62 0.40 8.28
C LEU A 5 -4.61 -1.03 8.83
N GLN A 6 -4.01 -1.27 10.00
CA GLN A 6 -3.87 -2.58 10.63
C GLN A 6 -5.19 -3.23 11.05
N ASN A 7 -6.21 -2.43 11.35
CA ASN A 7 -7.50 -2.93 11.79
C ASN A 7 -8.46 -2.98 10.60
N GLU A 8 -9.14 -1.87 10.32
CA GLU A 8 -10.32 -1.83 9.47
C GLU A 8 -9.97 -2.08 7.99
N TRP A 9 -8.88 -1.45 7.49
CA TRP A 9 -8.45 -1.66 6.11
C TRP A 9 -7.85 -3.06 5.88
N ALA A 10 -7.11 -3.59 6.88
CA ALA A 10 -6.52 -4.92 6.82
C ALA A 10 -7.57 -6.02 6.83
N GLU A 11 -8.58 -5.91 7.71
CA GLU A 11 -9.65 -6.90 7.85
C GLU A 11 -10.50 -6.97 6.59
N ASP A 12 -10.89 -5.82 6.03
CA ASP A 12 -11.70 -5.76 4.81
C ASP A 12 -11.00 -6.36 3.58
N ARG A 13 -9.67 -6.29 3.53
CA ARG A 13 -8.87 -6.73 2.38
C ARG A 13 -8.08 -8.02 2.61
N GLY A 14 -8.09 -8.56 3.83
CA GLY A 14 -7.42 -9.80 4.19
C GLY A 14 -5.89 -9.69 4.21
N PHE A 15 -5.33 -8.61 4.73
CA PHE A 15 -3.88 -8.46 4.92
C PHE A 15 -3.40 -9.13 6.22
N GLN A 16 -2.20 -9.71 6.21
CA GLN A 16 -1.64 -10.42 7.37
C GLN A 16 -0.46 -9.72 8.03
N ALA A 17 0.20 -8.82 7.30
CA ALA A 17 1.22 -7.95 7.87
C ALA A 17 1.00 -6.53 7.34
N ILE A 18 0.91 -5.56 8.25
CA ILE A 18 0.97 -4.14 7.91
C ILE A 18 2.02 -3.49 8.80
N GLU A 19 3.03 -2.90 8.17
CA GLU A 19 4.22 -2.41 8.86
C GLU A 19 4.62 -1.02 8.36
N GLU A 20 5.18 -0.25 9.29
CA GLU A 20 5.85 1.00 9.00
C GLU A 20 7.31 0.72 8.61
N THR A 21 7.66 1.11 7.38
CA THR A 21 8.98 0.86 6.78
C THR A 21 9.86 2.10 6.77
N ALA A 22 9.27 3.31 6.91
CA ALA A 22 9.97 4.60 6.90
C ALA A 22 11.18 4.66 7.87
N HIS A 23 11.05 4.11 9.08
CA HIS A 23 12.01 4.31 10.17
C HIS A 23 13.00 3.15 10.41
N GLN A 24 13.14 2.19 9.50
CA GLN A 24 13.96 0.99 9.72
C GLN A 24 15.50 1.18 9.66
N GLY A 25 16.00 2.40 9.85
CA GLY A 25 17.44 2.70 9.89
C GLY A 25 18.21 2.35 8.61
N ARG A 26 19.54 2.25 8.75
CA ARG A 26 20.54 2.11 7.67
C ARG A 26 20.62 0.70 7.05
N ARG A 27 19.52 -0.08 7.07
CA ARG A 27 19.45 -1.30 6.25
C ARG A 27 19.65 -0.89 4.79
N ARG A 28 20.58 -1.54 4.08
CA ARG A 28 20.88 -1.28 2.65
C ARG A 28 19.72 -1.78 1.79
N THR A 29 18.58 -1.09 1.83
CA THR A 29 17.32 -1.49 1.21
C THR A 29 17.13 -0.94 -0.21
N GLY A 30 18.23 -0.66 -0.92
CA GLY A 30 18.19 0.12 -2.16
C GLY A 30 18.22 1.64 -1.90
N GLY A 31 18.28 2.43 -2.97
CA GLY A 31 18.37 3.88 -2.91
C GLY A 31 17.16 4.55 -2.24
N GLN A 32 17.23 5.88 -2.09
CA GLN A 32 16.18 6.70 -1.47
C GLN A 32 14.77 6.51 -2.09
N TRP A 33 14.70 6.01 -3.32
CA TRP A 33 13.48 5.85 -4.13
C TRP A 33 12.88 4.42 -4.11
N THR A 34 13.28 3.57 -3.15
CA THR A 34 12.87 2.15 -3.12
C THR A 34 12.15 1.75 -1.84
N ARG A 35 12.09 2.61 -0.82
CA ARG A 35 11.49 2.30 0.46
C ARG A 35 10.16 3.07 0.62
N PRO A 36 9.02 2.37 0.73
CA PRO A 36 7.76 3.02 1.04
C PRO A 36 7.71 3.46 2.51
N ASP A 37 6.72 4.30 2.84
CA ASP A 37 6.45 4.65 4.23
C ASP A 37 5.78 3.49 4.97
N LEU A 38 4.81 2.85 4.32
CA LEU A 38 4.06 1.71 4.85
C LEU A 38 3.96 0.60 3.80
N VAL A 39 3.83 -0.63 4.29
CA VAL A 39 3.52 -1.81 3.47
C VAL A 39 2.39 -2.61 4.10
N ALA A 40 1.49 -3.13 3.26
CA ALA A 40 0.57 -4.20 3.61
C ALA A 40 0.83 -5.43 2.73
N VAL A 41 0.88 -6.62 3.33
CA VAL A 41 1.13 -7.88 2.64
C VAL A 41 0.10 -8.93 3.04
N GLY A 42 -0.44 -9.65 2.07
CA GLY A 42 -1.40 -10.70 2.35
C GLY A 42 -1.91 -11.51 1.17
N MET A 43 -2.80 -12.43 1.50
CA MET A 43 -3.48 -13.33 0.57
C MET A 43 -4.94 -12.95 0.43
N LYS A 44 -5.32 -12.42 -0.72
CA LYS A 44 -6.71 -12.15 -1.06
C LYS A 44 -7.39 -13.42 -1.55
N THR A 45 -8.55 -13.72 -0.98
CA THR A 45 -9.41 -14.83 -1.38
C THR A 45 -10.74 -14.31 -1.88
N PHE A 46 -11.37 -15.02 -2.80
CA PHE A 46 -12.62 -14.59 -3.42
C PHE A 46 -13.71 -15.62 -3.14
N LYS A 47 -14.85 -15.15 -2.63
CA LYS A 47 -16.01 -16.02 -2.33
C LYS A 47 -16.54 -16.77 -3.56
N HIS A 48 -16.42 -16.15 -4.73
CA HIS A 48 -17.03 -16.64 -5.98
C HIS A 48 -16.02 -16.97 -7.07
N VAL A 49 -14.73 -16.69 -6.87
CA VAL A 49 -13.68 -16.96 -7.84
C VAL A 49 -12.70 -17.96 -7.23
N PRO A 50 -12.41 -19.10 -7.88
CA PRO A 50 -11.56 -20.16 -7.34
C PRO A 50 -10.06 -19.82 -7.49
N HIS A 51 -9.71 -18.56 -7.25
CA HIS A 51 -8.34 -18.06 -7.32
C HIS A 51 -8.00 -17.39 -6.00
N GLN A 52 -6.72 -17.38 -5.68
CA GLN A 52 -6.16 -16.61 -4.58
C GLN A 52 -5.12 -15.68 -5.17
N GLN A 53 -4.99 -14.48 -4.61
CA GLN A 53 -4.02 -13.50 -5.08
C GLN A 53 -3.13 -13.07 -3.93
N PHE A 54 -1.82 -13.21 -4.11
CA PHE A 54 -0.86 -12.61 -3.23
C PHE A 54 -0.74 -11.12 -3.55
N GLU A 55 -0.82 -10.28 -2.52
CA GLU A 55 -0.76 -8.83 -2.63
C GLU A 55 0.33 -8.27 -1.72
N ILE A 56 1.19 -7.45 -2.32
CA ILE A 56 2.03 -6.47 -1.62
C ILE A 56 1.51 -5.10 -2.05
N VAL A 57 1.02 -4.33 -1.09
CA VAL A 57 0.56 -2.96 -1.28
C VAL A 57 1.53 -2.03 -0.56
N THR A 58 2.00 -1.01 -1.27
CA THR A 58 2.90 0.00 -0.72
C THR A 58 2.23 1.35 -0.67
N PHE A 59 2.58 2.14 0.33
CA PHE A 59 2.00 3.45 0.56
C PHE A 59 3.11 4.49 0.73
N GLU A 60 2.97 5.59 0.01
CA GLU A 60 3.74 6.82 0.19
C GLU A 60 2.83 7.88 0.81
N VAL A 61 3.19 8.41 1.97
CA VAL A 61 2.37 9.33 2.76
C VAL A 61 2.84 10.76 2.54
N LYS A 62 1.94 11.63 2.06
CA LYS A 62 2.22 13.06 1.87
C LYS A 62 1.21 13.93 2.60
N PRO A 63 1.64 14.91 3.40
CA PRO A 63 0.73 15.96 3.85
C PRO A 63 0.36 16.87 2.67
N MET A 64 -0.87 17.40 2.64
CA MET A 64 -1.35 18.23 1.52
C MET A 64 -0.42 19.40 1.18
N ALA A 65 0.22 19.99 2.19
CA ALA A 65 1.13 21.13 2.03
C ALA A 65 2.34 20.84 1.13
N TYR A 66 2.74 19.57 0.99
CA TYR A 66 3.88 19.16 0.15
C TYR A 66 3.43 18.34 -1.07
N LEU A 67 2.13 18.28 -1.35
CA LEU A 67 1.61 17.48 -2.45
C LEU A 67 2.00 18.09 -3.80
N ASN A 68 2.68 17.29 -4.61
CA ASN A 68 2.96 17.58 -6.00
C ASN A 68 3.00 16.25 -6.80
N GLY A 69 3.11 16.34 -8.13
CA GLY A 69 3.11 15.16 -9.01
C GLY A 69 4.23 14.16 -8.73
N ILE A 70 5.34 14.55 -8.07
CA ILE A 70 6.45 13.66 -7.72
C ILE A 70 5.97 12.55 -6.78
N ALA A 71 5.00 12.81 -5.90
CA ALA A 71 4.45 11.81 -4.98
C ALA A 71 3.92 10.57 -5.71
N VAL A 72 3.32 10.75 -6.89
CA VAL A 72 2.84 9.62 -7.71
C VAL A 72 4.00 8.80 -8.25
N PHE A 73 5.09 9.46 -8.66
CA PHE A 73 6.27 8.79 -9.19
C PHE A 73 7.09 8.09 -8.10
N GLU A 74 7.10 8.62 -6.87
CA GLU A 74 7.65 7.94 -5.70
C GLU A 74 6.88 6.64 -5.44
N ALA A 75 5.56 6.70 -5.33
CA ALA A 75 4.72 5.51 -5.17
C ALA A 75 4.89 4.53 -6.35
N LEU A 76 4.92 5.02 -7.59
CA LEU A 76 5.13 4.20 -8.79
C LEU A 76 6.46 3.43 -8.74
N ALA A 77 7.53 4.03 -8.20
CA ALA A 77 8.83 3.37 -8.10
C ALA A 77 8.81 2.12 -7.21
N HIS A 78 7.86 2.04 -6.25
CA HIS A 78 7.65 0.87 -5.40
C HIS A 78 7.06 -0.32 -6.15
N ARG A 79 6.37 -0.13 -7.29
CA ARG A 79 5.78 -1.23 -8.08
C ARG A 79 6.81 -2.22 -8.61
N ARG A 80 8.09 -1.85 -8.64
CA ARG A 80 9.19 -2.79 -8.92
C ARG A 80 9.22 -3.98 -7.96
N ALA A 81 8.70 -3.84 -6.75
CA ALA A 81 8.68 -4.88 -5.74
C ALA A 81 7.34 -4.95 -4.99
N SER A 82 6.27 -4.46 -5.62
CA SER A 82 4.92 -4.53 -5.06
C SER A 82 3.88 -4.73 -6.15
N THR A 83 2.73 -5.28 -5.75
CA THR A 83 1.60 -5.52 -6.65
C THR A 83 0.72 -4.29 -6.81
N HIS A 84 0.68 -3.42 -5.81
CA HIS A 84 -0.06 -2.16 -5.84
C HIS A 84 0.75 -1.09 -5.13
N ALA A 85 0.56 0.16 -5.58
CA ALA A 85 1.14 1.32 -4.93
C ALA A 85 0.08 2.41 -4.79
N TYR A 86 0.07 3.07 -3.65
CA TYR A 86 -0.83 4.16 -3.31
C TYR A 86 -0.06 5.37 -2.83
N VAL A 87 -0.62 6.55 -3.12
CA VAL A 87 -0.31 7.78 -2.39
C VAL A 87 -1.40 8.01 -1.35
N LEU A 88 -0.99 8.23 -0.10
CA LEU A 88 -1.84 8.60 1.02
C LEU A 88 -1.70 10.09 1.26
N ILE A 89 -2.82 10.81 1.27
CA ILE A 89 -2.82 12.27 1.36
C ILE A 89 -3.65 12.71 2.55
N GLU A 90 -3.00 13.32 3.55
CA GLU A 90 -3.71 14.00 4.65
C GLU A 90 -4.30 15.31 4.12
N VAL A 91 -5.62 15.34 3.94
CA VAL A 91 -6.40 16.50 3.48
C VAL A 91 -7.22 17.03 4.65
N ARG A 92 -6.72 18.07 5.30
CA ARG A 92 -7.52 18.80 6.29
C ARG A 92 -8.62 19.57 5.57
N ASN A 93 -9.85 19.45 6.04
CA ASN A 93 -11.04 20.00 5.37
C ASN A 93 -10.90 21.51 5.01
N ILE A 94 -10.22 22.30 5.85
CA ILE A 94 -9.95 23.73 5.62
C ILE A 94 -9.00 24.01 4.44
N LEU A 95 -8.19 23.04 4.03
CA LEU A 95 -7.19 23.15 2.97
C LEU A 95 -7.65 22.50 1.65
N ALA A 96 -8.72 21.71 1.67
CA ALA A 96 -9.17 20.94 0.51
C ALA A 96 -9.48 21.83 -0.71
N GLU A 97 -10.14 22.97 -0.51
CA GLU A 97 -10.46 23.90 -1.61
C GLU A 97 -9.22 24.57 -2.17
N ALA A 98 -8.32 25.04 -1.28
CA ALA A 98 -7.11 25.76 -1.65
C ALA A 98 -6.15 24.91 -2.50
N HIS A 99 -6.22 23.59 -2.36
CA HIS A 99 -5.33 22.66 -3.04
C HIS A 99 -6.05 21.72 -4.03
N ARG A 100 -7.29 22.04 -4.41
CA ARG A 100 -8.10 21.25 -5.35
C ARG A 100 -7.38 20.98 -6.67
N GLN A 101 -6.71 22.01 -7.23
CA GLN A 101 -5.97 21.88 -8.49
C GLN A 101 -4.79 20.90 -8.39
N GLN A 102 -4.04 20.93 -7.28
CA GLN A 102 -2.95 19.97 -7.05
C GLN A 102 -3.50 18.55 -6.90
N LEU A 103 -4.61 18.38 -6.17
CA LEU A 103 -5.26 17.09 -6.01
C LEU A 103 -5.71 16.53 -7.36
N ASP A 104 -6.37 17.33 -8.19
CA ASP A 104 -6.82 16.92 -9.53
C ASP A 104 -5.65 16.54 -10.44
N ALA A 105 -4.53 17.27 -10.36
CA ALA A 105 -3.31 16.91 -11.09
C ALA A 105 -2.76 15.56 -10.63
N VAL A 106 -2.66 15.33 -9.32
CA VAL A 106 -2.22 14.05 -8.75
C VAL A 106 -3.15 12.90 -9.16
N LYS A 107 -4.47 13.09 -9.04
CA LYS A 107 -5.46 12.07 -9.47
C LYS A 107 -5.27 11.69 -10.93
N ARG A 108 -5.12 12.68 -11.82
CA ARG A 108 -4.92 12.43 -13.25
C ARG A 108 -3.64 11.63 -13.52
N THR A 109 -2.50 12.05 -12.93
CA THR A 109 -1.22 11.33 -13.06
C THR A 109 -1.31 9.92 -12.47
N ALA A 110 -2.00 9.76 -11.34
CA ALA A 110 -2.19 8.47 -10.70
C ALA A 110 -3.01 7.50 -11.56
N ILE A 111 -4.11 7.97 -12.14
CA ILE A 111 -4.93 7.21 -13.11
C ILE A 111 -4.08 6.79 -14.31
N GLU A 112 -3.30 7.70 -14.89
CA GLU A 112 -2.46 7.44 -16.06
C GLU A 112 -1.42 6.33 -15.79
N HIS A 113 -0.90 6.25 -14.56
CA HIS A 113 0.13 5.28 -14.18
C HIS A 113 -0.39 4.08 -13.36
N GLY A 114 -1.71 3.98 -13.16
CA GLY A 114 -2.33 2.91 -12.36
C GLY A 114 -1.91 2.92 -10.88
N VAL A 115 -1.54 4.07 -10.33
CA VAL A 115 -1.26 4.29 -8.91
C VAL A 115 -2.57 4.67 -8.22
N GLY A 116 -2.81 4.13 -7.03
CA GLY A 116 -3.99 4.48 -6.24
C GLY A 116 -3.78 5.75 -5.44
N VAL A 117 -4.88 6.40 -5.04
CA VAL A 117 -4.87 7.60 -4.21
C VAL A 117 -5.93 7.44 -3.13
N ILE A 118 -5.50 7.56 -1.89
CA ILE A 118 -6.37 7.61 -0.71
C ILE A 118 -6.19 8.96 -0.04
N VAL A 119 -7.30 9.62 0.26
CA VAL A 119 -7.32 10.86 1.07
C VAL A 119 -7.90 10.55 2.43
N PHE A 120 -7.48 11.27 3.46
CA PHE A 120 -8.07 11.20 4.80
C PHE A 120 -7.93 12.54 5.53
N ASP A 121 -8.83 12.82 6.47
CA ASP A 121 -8.74 14.00 7.35
C ASP A 121 -8.01 13.63 8.65
N ASP A 122 -8.43 12.53 9.30
CA ASP A 122 -7.79 12.01 10.50
C ASP A 122 -7.17 10.63 10.23
N PRO A 123 -5.84 10.49 10.37
CA PRO A 123 -5.18 9.20 10.17
C PRO A 123 -5.59 8.13 11.21
N ALA A 124 -6.25 8.48 12.31
CA ALA A 124 -6.74 7.56 13.33
C ALA A 124 -8.22 7.17 13.13
N ASP A 125 -8.96 7.87 12.27
CA ASP A 125 -10.38 7.63 12.01
C ASP A 125 -10.58 7.17 10.56
N TYR A 126 -10.82 5.87 10.38
CA TYR A 126 -10.96 5.25 9.06
C TYR A 126 -12.21 5.72 8.31
N GLU A 127 -13.26 6.20 9.00
CA GLU A 127 -14.46 6.75 8.34
C GLU A 127 -14.13 8.00 7.52
N THR A 128 -13.00 8.65 7.80
CA THR A 128 -12.53 9.82 7.04
C THR A 128 -11.73 9.45 5.79
N TRP A 129 -11.46 8.16 5.56
CA TRP A 129 -10.62 7.68 4.46
C TRP A 129 -11.45 7.44 3.21
N ASP A 130 -11.01 8.00 2.08
CA ASP A 130 -11.67 7.82 0.79
C ASP A 130 -10.67 7.41 -0.30
N GLU A 131 -10.93 6.26 -0.95
CA GLU A 131 -10.16 5.75 -2.08
C GLU A 131 -10.65 6.41 -3.38
N ILE A 132 -10.15 7.62 -3.63
CA ILE A 132 -10.53 8.42 -4.79
C ILE A 132 -9.93 7.94 -6.12
N VAL A 133 -8.90 7.09 -6.06
CA VAL A 133 -8.35 6.34 -7.22
C VAL A 133 -7.96 4.94 -6.74
N VAL A 134 -8.55 3.91 -7.33
CA VAL A 134 -8.19 2.51 -7.04
C VAL A 134 -6.88 2.16 -7.76
N ALA A 135 -5.91 1.60 -7.05
CA ALA A 135 -4.65 1.18 -7.68
C ALA A 135 -4.86 0.00 -8.64
N GLN A 136 -4.13 0.00 -9.74
CA GLN A 136 -4.08 -1.13 -10.65
C GLN A 136 -3.02 -2.12 -10.19
N ARG A 137 -3.35 -3.41 -10.29
CA ARG A 137 -2.39 -4.48 -10.02
C ARG A 137 -1.26 -4.45 -11.05
N SER A 138 -0.03 -4.53 -10.57
CA SER A 138 1.17 -4.76 -11.34
C SER A 138 1.57 -6.22 -11.32
N GLU A 139 1.98 -6.74 -12.46
CA GLU A 139 2.75 -7.99 -12.53
C GLU A 139 4.22 -7.69 -12.22
N THR A 140 4.75 -8.37 -11.23
CA THR A 140 6.13 -8.22 -10.72
C THR A 140 6.68 -9.60 -10.43
N SER A 141 7.99 -9.80 -10.62
CA SER A 141 8.59 -11.14 -10.47
C SER A 141 8.48 -11.64 -9.03
N PRO A 142 8.22 -12.95 -8.81
CA PRO A 142 8.16 -13.52 -7.47
C PRO A 142 9.42 -13.30 -6.65
N GLU A 143 10.60 -13.28 -7.30
CA GLU A 143 11.89 -13.04 -6.66
C GLU A 143 11.96 -11.64 -6.06
N LEU A 144 11.53 -10.61 -6.81
CA LEU A 144 11.53 -9.23 -6.31
C LEU A 144 10.53 -9.03 -5.16
N LEU A 145 9.38 -9.71 -5.21
CA LEU A 145 8.40 -9.70 -4.12
C LEU A 145 8.97 -10.38 -2.86
N ASN A 146 9.65 -11.52 -3.02
CA ASN A 146 10.28 -12.23 -1.91
C ASN A 146 11.41 -11.41 -1.27
N ASP A 147 12.33 -10.88 -2.09
CA ASP A 147 13.44 -10.04 -1.61
C ASP A 147 12.92 -8.81 -0.84
N PHE A 148 11.81 -8.21 -1.29
CA PHE A 148 11.18 -7.11 -0.59
C PHE A 148 10.64 -7.52 0.78
N ILE A 149 9.96 -8.66 0.88
CA ILE A 149 9.45 -9.18 2.15
C ILE A 149 10.61 -9.47 3.12
N GLU A 150 11.66 -10.14 2.64
CA GLU A 150 12.83 -10.47 3.47
C GLU A 150 13.55 -9.23 4.01
N THR A 151 13.53 -8.13 3.26
CA THR A 151 14.27 -6.90 3.58
C THR A 151 13.47 -5.86 4.36
N GLN A 152 12.17 -5.72 4.09
CA GLN A 152 11.32 -4.66 4.64
C GLN A 152 10.34 -5.13 5.70
N VAL A 153 9.95 -6.39 5.68
CA VAL A 153 8.94 -6.91 6.61
C VAL A 153 9.65 -7.57 7.78
N SER A 154 9.19 -7.31 8.99
CA SER A 154 9.73 -7.91 10.22
C SER A 154 9.62 -9.43 10.22
N GLN A 155 10.44 -10.11 11.04
CA GLN A 155 10.34 -11.57 11.16
C GLN A 155 8.95 -12.04 11.60
N ALA A 156 8.26 -11.28 12.46
CA ALA A 156 6.90 -11.59 12.87
C ALA A 156 5.91 -11.48 11.70
N GLY A 157 6.02 -10.41 10.90
CA GLY A 157 5.22 -10.24 9.68
C GLY A 157 5.48 -11.35 8.65
N GLN A 158 6.75 -11.72 8.44
CA GLN A 158 7.14 -12.83 7.57
C GLN A 158 6.50 -14.16 8.00
N GLN A 159 6.50 -14.46 9.31
CA GLN A 159 5.85 -15.66 9.87
C GLN A 159 4.32 -15.63 9.69
N ALA A 160 3.69 -14.47 9.88
CA ALA A 160 2.25 -14.31 9.66
C ALA A 160 1.86 -14.55 8.20
N ILE A 161 2.64 -14.01 7.26
CA ILE A 161 2.48 -14.21 5.81
C ILE A 161 2.66 -15.69 5.45
N ALA A 162 3.73 -16.33 5.91
CA ALA A 162 3.99 -17.75 5.64
C ALA A 162 2.84 -18.64 6.12
N SER A 163 2.37 -18.41 7.34
CA SER A 163 1.22 -19.12 7.92
C SER A 163 -0.06 -18.93 7.09
N ALA A 164 -0.26 -17.75 6.52
CA ALA A 164 -1.41 -17.46 5.66
C ALA A 164 -1.36 -18.22 4.34
N ILE A 165 -0.19 -18.27 3.71
CA ILE A 165 0.05 -19.03 2.47
C ILE A 165 -0.18 -20.53 2.71
N GLU A 166 0.28 -21.08 3.83
CA GLU A 166 0.04 -22.48 4.17
C GLU A 166 -1.46 -22.78 4.34
N ARG A 167 -2.18 -21.95 5.08
CA ARG A 167 -3.65 -22.06 5.23
C ARG A 167 -4.36 -21.99 3.88
N SER A 168 -3.91 -21.09 3.00
CA SER A 168 -4.54 -20.88 1.70
C SER A 168 -4.37 -22.09 0.77
N ARG A 169 -3.22 -22.77 0.84
CA ARG A 169 -2.95 -24.02 0.10
C ARG A 169 -3.78 -25.19 0.62
N GLY A 170 -3.95 -25.28 1.94
CA GLY A 170 -4.75 -26.33 2.60
C GLY A 170 -6.27 -26.19 2.39
N ALA A 171 -6.76 -25.00 2.02
CA ALA A 171 -8.17 -24.72 1.79
C ALA A 171 -8.67 -25.07 0.36
N THR A 172 -7.80 -25.57 -0.52
CA THR A 172 -8.19 -25.98 -1.87
C THR A 172 -9.04 -27.26 -1.80
N PRO A 173 -10.30 -27.29 -2.26
CA PRO A 173 -11.08 -28.52 -2.28
C PRO A 173 -10.39 -29.55 -3.20
N LYS A 174 -10.33 -30.81 -2.75
CA LYS A 174 -9.96 -31.94 -3.61
C LYS A 174 -11.02 -32.21 -4.66
#